data_AF-A0ABD1CZF9-F1
#
_entry.id   AF-A0ABD1CZF9-F1
#
_cell.length_a   1.000
_cell.length_b   1.000
_cell.length_c   1.000
_cell.angle_alpha   90.00
_cell.angle_beta   90.00
_cell.angle_gamma   90.00
#
_symmetry.space_group_name_H-M   'P 1'
#
loop_
_entity.id
_entity.type
_entity.pdbx_description
1 polymer ?
#
loop_
_entity_poly.entity_id
_entity_poly.type
_entity_poly.pdbx_seq_one_letter_code
_entity_poly.pdbx_strand_id
1 'polypeptide(L)' 'MYKMPEIKPIPMQSLPHSDGQQQRQPKTTPITDDYEISNTVLGLGINGKVVQCTNRKTGAKYALKVGGRD' A
#
# COMPACT_ATOMS: atom_id res chain seq x y z
N MET A 1 -35.47 -14.29 -33.50
CA MET A 1 -34.93 -13.24 -32.61
C MET A 1 -34.69 -13.85 -31.25
N TYR A 2 -33.45 -13.97 -30.79
CA TYR A 2 -33.16 -14.51 -29.47
C TYR A 2 -33.36 -13.42 -28.40
N LYS A 3 -34.22 -13.69 -27.42
CA LYS A 3 -34.50 -12.82 -26.27
C LYS A 3 -33.43 -13.05 -25.21
N MET A 4 -32.68 -12.01 -24.84
CA MET A 4 -31.66 -12.14 -23.80
C MET A 4 -32.32 -12.27 -22.41
N PRO A 5 -31.83 -13.17 -21.55
CA PRO A 5 -32.31 -13.27 -20.18
C PRO A 5 -31.88 -12.02 -19.38
N GLU A 6 -32.79 -11.51 -18.56
CA GLU A 6 -32.50 -10.40 -17.65
C GLU A 6 -31.48 -10.85 -16.59
N ILE A 7 -30.33 -10.19 -16.54
CA ILE A 7 -29.32 -10.40 -15.50
C ILE A 7 -29.80 -9.67 -14.25
N LYS A 8 -30.32 -10.42 -13.28
CA LYS A 8 -30.66 -9.86 -11.97
C LYS A 8 -29.37 -9.47 -11.24
N PRO A 9 -29.27 -8.24 -10.70
CA PRO A 9 -28.08 -7.83 -9.95
C PRO A 9 -27.91 -8.76 -8.74
N ILE A 10 -26.72 -9.32 -8.60
CA ILE A 10 -26.37 -10.15 -7.46
C ILE A 10 -26.38 -9.22 -6.24
N PRO A 11 -27.19 -9.50 -5.19
CA PRO A 11 -27.15 -8.70 -3.99
C PRO A 11 -25.76 -8.82 -3.37
N MET A 12 -25.04 -7.70 -3.29
CA MET A 12 -23.84 -7.60 -2.47
C MET A 12 -24.23 -7.79 -1.01
N GLN A 13 -24.26 -9.04 -0.56
CA GLN A 13 -24.30 -9.35 0.85
C GLN A 13 -22.92 -9.04 1.41
N SER A 14 -22.85 -7.97 2.20
CA SER A 14 -21.65 -7.51 2.88
C SER A 14 -21.05 -8.68 3.68
N LEU A 15 -19.91 -9.19 3.22
CA LEU A 15 -19.06 -10.07 4.01
C LEU A 15 -18.74 -9.35 5.33
N PRO A 16 -18.73 -10.06 6.47
CA PRO A 16 -18.34 -9.46 7.74
C PRO A 16 -16.85 -9.09 7.66
N HIS A 17 -16.58 -7.80 7.46
CA HIS A 17 -15.24 -7.26 7.60
C HIS A 17 -15.03 -7.04 9.10
N SER A 18 -14.14 -7.80 9.70
CA SER A 18 -13.73 -7.64 11.09
C SER A 18 -13.10 -6.25 11.26
N ASP A 19 -13.90 -5.27 11.69
CA ASP A 19 -13.53 -3.86 11.94
C ASP A 19 -12.63 -3.69 13.18
N GLY A 20 -11.56 -4.47 13.26
CA GLY A 20 -10.47 -4.30 14.22
C GLY A 20 -9.32 -3.45 13.66
N GLN A 21 -9.57 -2.57 12.69
CA GLN A 21 -8.49 -1.76 12.10
C GLN A 21 -8.10 -0.65 13.06
N GLN A 22 -7.04 -0.90 13.83
CA GLN A 22 -6.38 0.12 14.64
C GLN A 22 -5.97 1.28 13.72
N GLN A 23 -6.48 2.48 14.01
CA GLN A 23 -6.13 3.68 13.25
C GLN A 23 -4.61 3.88 13.28
N ARG A 24 -3.99 3.84 12.10
CA ARG A 24 -2.55 4.07 11.95
C ARG A 24 -2.29 5.56 12.01
N GLN A 25 -1.46 6.01 12.95
CA GLN A 25 -1.01 7.39 13.00
C GLN A 25 0.30 7.56 12.23
N PRO A 26 0.41 8.54 11.30
CA PRO A 26 1.66 8.85 10.63
C PRO A 26 2.71 9.35 11.63
N LYS A 27 3.97 8.94 11.44
CA LYS A 27 5.09 9.59 12.13
C LYS A 27 5.29 11.01 11.57
N THR A 28 5.59 11.95 12.45
CA THR A 28 5.85 13.36 12.11
C THR A 28 7.33 13.68 11.96
N THR A 29 8.22 12.81 12.43
CA THR A 29 9.67 12.95 12.27
C THR A 29 10.11 12.53 10.86
N PRO A 30 11.22 13.09 10.35
CA PRO A 30 11.81 12.63 9.10
C PRO A 30 12.05 11.12 9.09
N ILE A 31 11.71 10.46 7.97
CA ILE A 31 11.95 9.01 7.83
C ILE A 31 13.43 8.63 7.96
N THR A 32 14.33 9.56 7.63
CA THR A 32 15.78 9.41 7.68
C THR A 32 16.33 9.23 9.10
N ASP A 33 15.55 9.60 10.12
CA ASP A 33 15.91 9.42 11.53
C ASP A 33 15.91 7.94 11.91
N ASP A 34 15.01 7.14 11.32
CA ASP A 34 14.82 5.72 11.62
C ASP A 34 15.41 4.79 10.54
N TYR A 35 15.48 5.26 9.28
CA TYR A 35 15.86 4.43 8.14
C TYR A 35 16.93 5.10 7.26
N GLU A 36 17.86 4.31 6.75
CA GLU A 36 18.71 4.68 5.63
C GLU A 36 18.00 4.32 4.31
N ILE A 37 17.81 5.30 3.43
CA ILE A 37 17.14 5.09 2.14
C ILE A 37 18.22 4.84 1.08
N SER A 38 18.09 3.73 0.36
CA SER A 38 18.99 3.39 -0.75
C SER A 38 18.42 3.83 -2.09
N ASN A 39 19.31 4.04 -3.06
CA ASN A 39 18.92 4.24 -4.45
C ASN A 39 18.54 2.94 -5.18
N THR A 40 18.76 1.78 -4.55
CA THR A 40 18.38 0.48 -5.09
C THR A 40 16.88 0.40 -5.30
N VAL A 41 16.49 0.33 -6.57
CA VAL A 41 15.10 0.22 -7.00
C VAL A 41 14.66 -1.22 -6.87
N LEU A 42 13.55 -1.46 -6.17
CA LEU A 42 12.93 -2.79 -6.04
C LEU A 42 11.80 -2.98 -7.04
N GLY A 43 11.18 -1.89 -7.51
CA GLY A 43 10.16 -1.95 -8.53
C GLY A 43 9.55 -0.60 -8.88
N LEU A 44 8.77 -0.61 -9.95
CA LEU A 44 7.92 0.51 -10.38
C LEU A 44 6.47 0.06 -10.20
N GLY A 45 5.67 0.85 -9.49
CA GLY A 45 4.24 0.60 -9.35
C GLY A 45 3.43 1.71 -10.00
N ILE A 46 2.12 1.48 -10.15
CA ILE A 46 1.16 2.39 -10.84
C ILE A 46 1.38 3.86 -10.44
N ASN A 47 1.55 4.13 -9.14
CA ASN A 47 1.73 5.49 -8.60
C ASN A 47 3.15 5.76 -8.04
N GLY A 48 4.20 5.21 -8.64
CA GLY A 48 5.57 5.64 -8.35
C GLY A 48 6.60 4.54 -8.06
N LYS A 49 7.79 4.97 -7.65
CA LYS A 49 8.96 4.12 -7.42
C LYS A 49 8.93 3.45 -6.05
N VAL A 50 9.40 2.20 -5.99
CA VAL A 50 9.68 1.48 -4.74
C VAL A 50 11.19 1.29 -4.62
N VAL A 51 11.76 1.71 -3.50
CA VAL A 51 13.19 1.57 -3.21
C VAL A 51 13.43 0.73 -1.95
N GLN A 52 14.64 0.22 -1.80
CA GLN A 52 15.06 -0.42 -0.54
C GLN A 52 15.35 0.65 0.53
N CYS A 53 14.95 0.39 1.77
CA CYS A 53 15.45 1.10 2.94
C CYS A 53 15.90 0.11 4.04
N THR A 54 16.80 0.56 4.91
CA THR A 54 17.36 -0.24 6.00
C THR A 54 17.09 0.45 7.32
N ASN A 55 16.50 -0.26 8.29
CA ASN A 55 16.30 0.28 9.63
C ASN A 55 17.66 0.49 10.31
N ARG A 56 17.93 1.71 10.79
CA ARG A 56 19.21 2.09 11.38
C ARG A 56 19.55 1.33 12.65
N LYS A 57 18.54 0.93 13.44
CA LYS A 57 18.72 0.25 14.72
C LYS A 57 18.88 -1.25 14.55
N THR A 58 18.10 -1.87 13.66
CA THR A 58 18.04 -3.33 13.53
C THR A 58 18.80 -3.88 12.32
N GLY A 59 19.17 -3.03 11.36
CA GLY A 59 19.77 -3.45 10.09
C GLY A 59 18.79 -4.16 9.14
N ALA A 60 17.51 -4.30 9.52
CA ALA A 60 16.52 -4.99 8.70
C ALA A 60 16.16 -4.19 7.45
N LYS A 61 16.03 -4.88 6.31
CA LYS A 61 15.71 -4.29 5.01
C LYS A 61 14.20 -4.32 4.75
N TYR A 62 13.69 -3.23 4.18
CA TYR A 62 12.28 -3.04 3.85
C TYR A 62 12.12 -2.37 2.48
N ALA A 63 10.89 -2.38 1.97
CA ALA A 63 10.49 -1.62 0.78
C ALA A 63 9.87 -0.28 1.20
N LEU A 64 10.31 0.80 0.54
CA LEU A 64 9.75 2.14 0.69
C LEU A 64 9.09 2.56 -0.61
N LYS A 65 7.76 2.72 -0.59
CA LYS A 65 7.00 3.33 -1.67
C LYS A 65 7.09 4.85 -1.54
N VAL A 66 7.64 5.51 -2.55
CA VAL A 66 7.71 6.97 -2.60
C VAL A 66 6.47 7.47 -3.34
N GLY A 67 5.60 8.19 -2.64
CA GLY A 67 4.41 8.83 -3.24
C GLY A 67 4.81 10.14 -3.89
N GLY A 68 4.61 10.26 -5.21
CA GLY A 68 4.68 11.54 -5.89
C GLY A 68 3.46 12.38 -5.51
N ARG A 69 3.69 13.55 -4.94
CA ARG A 69 2.77 14.68 -5.09
C ARG A 69 3.42 15.54 -6.15
N ASP A 70 2.92 15.43 -7.38
CA ASP A 70 2.90 16.55 -8.30
C ASP A 70 2.17 17.75 -7.66
#